data_AF-A0A0B9G360-F1
#
_entry.id   AF-A0A0B9G360-F1
#
_cell.length_a   1.000
_cell.length_b   1.000
_cell.length_c   1.000
_cell.angle_alpha   90.00
_cell.angle_beta   90.00
_cell.angle_gamma   90.00
#
_symmetry.space_group_name_H-M   'P 1'
#
loop_
_entity.id
_entity.type
_entity.pdbx_description
1 polymer ?
#
loop_
_entity_poly.entity_id
_entity_poly.type
_entity_poly.pdbx_seq_one_letter_code
_entity_poly.pdbx_strand_id
1 'polypeptide(L)' 'MEMPHEMSWGDVYYSPFLLVIILSVIATWITVVILNKTRLSRLIAYPSMTFLAITVLYTVAIDAYFIQF' A
#
# COMPACT_ATOMS: atom_id res chain seq x y z
N MET A 1 22.52 13.15 -4.58
CA MET A 1 22.78 11.74 -4.93
C MET A 1 22.87 11.02 -3.60
N GLU A 2 21.75 10.57 -3.07
CA GLU A 2 21.71 9.93 -1.75
C GLU A 2 21.29 8.47 -1.92
N MET A 3 22.24 7.65 -1.46
CA MET A 3 22.23 6.24 -1.04
C MET A 3 21.44 5.18 -1.83
N PRO A 4 22.04 4.01 -2.11
CA PRO A 4 21.28 2.84 -2.52
C PRO A 4 20.33 2.51 -1.37
N HIS A 5 19.02 2.65 -1.59
CA HIS A 5 17.99 2.30 -0.62
C HIS A 5 17.91 0.79 -0.46
N GLU A 6 18.96 0.16 0.05
CA GLU A 6 18.97 -1.26 0.39
C GLU A 6 18.46 -1.37 1.81
N MET A 7 17.16 -1.60 1.98
CA MET A 7 16.61 -1.87 3.30
C MET A 7 17.04 -3.26 3.73
N SER A 8 17.73 -3.35 4.87
CA SER A 8 18.09 -4.61 5.50
C SER A 8 17.23 -4.85 6.72
N TRP A 9 16.85 -6.11 6.92
CA TRP A 9 16.27 -6.58 8.17
C TRP A 9 17.19 -7.69 8.70
N GLY A 10 17.97 -7.38 9.73
CA GLY A 10 19.12 -8.20 10.09
C GLY A 10 20.13 -8.20 8.95
N ASP A 11 20.40 -9.37 8.37
CA ASP A 11 21.30 -9.55 7.22
C ASP A 11 20.57 -9.78 5.88
N VAL A 12 19.24 -9.73 5.86
CA VAL A 12 18.46 -9.92 4.62
C VAL A 12 18.19 -8.57 3.98
N TYR A 13 18.78 -8.34 2.81
CA TYR A 13 18.53 -7.17 1.97
C TYR A 13 17.27 -7.36 1.14
N TYR A 14 16.41 -6.35 1.12
CA TYR A 14 15.20 -6.34 0.30
C TYR A 14 14.98 -4.97 -0.34
N SER A 15 14.23 -4.98 -1.44
CA SER A 15 13.84 -3.75 -2.12
C SER A 15 12.87 -2.94 -1.25
N PRO A 16 13.07 -1.62 -1.10
CA PRO A 16 12.10 -0.74 -0.43
C PRO A 16 10.70 -0.90 -0.98
N PHE A 17 10.59 -1.11 -2.30
CA PHE A 17 9.32 -1.31 -3.00
C PHE A 17 8.51 -2.50 -2.45
N LEU A 18 9.19 -3.56 -1.99
CA LEU A 18 8.53 -4.69 -1.34
C LEU A 18 7.77 -4.24 -0.08
N LEU A 19 8.43 -3.44 0.76
CA LEU A 19 7.85 -2.93 1.99
C LEU A 19 6.67 -2.00 1.69
N VAL A 20 6.79 -1.16 0.67
CA VAL A 20 5.73 -0.25 0.21
C VAL A 20 4.49 -1.01 -0.20
N ILE A 21 4.64 -2.03 -1.05
CA ILE A 21 3.52 -2.85 -1.51
C ILE A 21 2.85 -3.53 -0.32
N ILE A 22 3.63 -4.14 0.58
CA ILE A 22 3.10 -4.82 1.76
C ILE A 22 2.26 -3.85 2.60
N LEU A 23 2.80 -2.67 2.92
CA LEU A 23 2.08 -1.64 3.67
C LEU A 23 0.83 -1.16 2.93
N SER A 24 0.92 -0.96 1.61
CA SER A 24 -0.19 -0.51 0.77
C SER A 24 -1.34 -1.52 0.76
N VAL A 25 -1.02 -2.82 0.65
CA VAL A 25 -2.01 -3.90 0.68
C VAL A 25 -2.67 -3.98 2.05
N ILE A 26 -1.90 -3.90 3.14
CA ILE A 26 -2.45 -3.91 4.51
C ILE A 26 -3.38 -2.71 4.72
N ALA A 27 -2.96 -1.50 4.33
CA ALA A 27 -3.78 -0.29 4.41
C ALA A 27 -5.07 -0.41 3.58
N THR A 28 -4.98 -0.99 2.39
CA THR A 28 -6.14 -1.26 1.54
C THR A 28 -7.11 -2.24 2.20
N TRP A 29 -6.60 -3.32 2.80
CA TRP A 29 -7.41 -4.28 3.53
C TRP A 29 -8.19 -3.62 4.66
N ILE A 30 -7.51 -2.82 5.48
CA ILE A 30 -8.15 -2.06 6.56
C ILE A 30 -9.24 -1.15 6.01
N THR A 31 -8.94 -0.43 4.93
CA THR A 31 -9.89 0.47 4.26
C THR A 31 -11.13 -0.27 3.76
N VAL A 32 -10.95 -1.40 3.09
CA VAL A 32 -12.05 -2.22 2.56
C VAL A 32 -12.89 -2.82 3.69
N VAL A 33 -12.28 -3.25 4.79
CA VAL A 33 -13.01 -3.70 5.98
C VAL A 33 -13.87 -2.56 6.55
N ILE A 34 -13.34 -1.34 6.61
CA ILE A 34 -14.10 -0.16 7.06
C ILE A 34 -15.26 0.15 6.10
N LEU A 35 -15.03 0.10 4.79
CA LEU A 35 -16.08 0.32 3.77
C LEU A 35 -17.20 -0.74 3.88
N ASN A 36 -16.84 -1.99 4.15
CA ASN A 36 -17.80 -3.06 4.35
C ASN A 36 -18.60 -2.85 5.64
N LYS A 37 -17.93 -2.49 6.75
CA LYS A 37 -18.58 -2.22 8.04
C LYS A 37 -19.54 -1.03 7.97
N THR A 38 -19.19 0.01 7.21
CA THR A 38 -20.02 1.21 7.00
C THR A 38 -21.08 1.03 5.91
N ARG A 39 -21.16 -0.15 5.27
CA ARG A 39 -22.02 -0.46 4.10
C ARG A 39 -21.79 0.45 2.89
N LEU A 40 -20.69 1.21 2.86
CA LEU A 40 -20.29 2.02 1.71
C LEU A 40 -19.90 1.16 0.51
N SER A 41 -19.56 -0.11 0.73
CA SER A 41 -19.33 -1.08 -0.35
C SER A 41 -20.51 -1.25 -1.30
N ARG A 42 -21.74 -0.90 -0.88
CA ARG A 42 -22.92 -0.86 -1.77
C ARG A 42 -22.77 0.16 -2.90
N LEU A 43 -21.97 1.21 -2.74
CA LEU A 43 -21.71 2.22 -3.78
C LEU A 43 -20.66 1.77 -4.79
N ILE A 44 -19.96 0.66 -4.53
CA ILE A 44 -18.88 0.16 -5.38
C ILE A 44 -19.44 -0.86 -6.36
N ALA A 45 -19.39 -0.54 -7.66
CA ALA A 45 -19.79 -1.46 -8.73
C ALA A 45 -18.78 -2.59 -8.95
N TYR A 46 -17.47 -2.31 -8.81
CA TYR A 46 -16.38 -3.25 -9.08
C TYR A 46 -15.43 -3.37 -7.87
N PRO A 47 -15.68 -4.30 -6.94
CA PRO A 47 -14.90 -4.44 -5.72
C PRO A 47 -13.41 -4.69 -5.96
N SER A 48 -13.06 -5.61 -6.87
CA SER A 48 -11.67 -5.95 -7.17
C SER A 48 -10.90 -4.79 -7.80
N MET A 49 -11.55 -4.05 -8.70
CA MET A 49 -10.91 -2.89 -9.36
C MET A 49 -10.71 -1.73 -8.37
N THR A 50 -11.66 -1.55 -7.45
CA THR A 50 -11.55 -0.55 -6.38
C THR A 50 -10.44 -0.91 -5.40
N PHE A 51 -10.29 -2.19 -5.04
CA PHE A 51 -9.18 -2.67 -4.21
C PHE A 51 -7.83 -2.32 -4.85
N LEU A 52 -7.66 -2.63 -6.14
CA LEU A 52 -6.44 -2.32 -6.87
C LEU A 52 -6.19 -0.81 -6.94
N ALA A 53 -7.22 -0.01 -7.23
CA ALA A 53 -7.10 1.44 -7.28
C ALA A 53 -6.65 2.04 -5.94
N ILE A 54 -7.25 1.60 -4.82
CA ILE A 54 -6.85 2.03 -3.47
C ILE A 54 -5.44 1.57 -3.14
N THR A 55 -5.05 0.34 -3.54
CA THR A 55 -3.69 -0.17 -3.33
C THR A 55 -2.66 0.69 -4.04
N VAL A 56 -2.88 1.01 -5.31
CA VAL A 56 -1.99 1.88 -6.10
C VAL A 56 -1.92 3.29 -5.50
N LEU A 57 -3.06 3.84 -5.07
CA LEU A 57 -3.10 5.14 -4.42
C LEU A 57 -2.25 5.15 -3.14
N TYR A 58 -2.37 4.12 -2.30
CA TYR A 58 -1.53 3.97 -1.11
C TYR A 58 -0.06 3.74 -1.45
N THR A 59 0.26 3.01 -2.52
CA THR A 59 1.65 2.84 -2.97
C THR A 59 2.28 4.18 -3.30
N VAL A 60 1.61 5.02 -4.10
CA VAL A 60 2.11 6.35 -4.45
C VAL A 60 2.20 7.26 -3.22
N ALA A 61 1.23 7.20 -2.31
CA ALA A 61 1.25 8.02 -1.09
C ALA A 61 2.37 7.58 -0.12
N ILE A 62 2.53 6.29 0.11
CA ILE A 62 3.55 5.75 1.02
C ILE A 62 4.94 6.01 0.45
N ASP A 63 5.12 5.86 -0.86
CA ASP A 63 6.33 6.29 -1.54
C ASP A 63 6.62 7.77 -1.30
N ALA A 64 5.72 8.65 -1.74
CA ALA A 64 5.96 10.09 -1.73
C ALA A 64 6.21 10.69 -0.34
N TYR A 65 5.62 10.12 0.71
CA TYR A 65 5.65 10.70 2.05
C TYR A 65 6.46 9.93 3.10
N PHE A 66 6.65 8.61 2.95
CA PHE A 66 7.28 7.80 4.01
C PHE A 66 8.65 7.25 3.62
N ILE A 67 8.75 6.65 2.44
CA ILE A 67 9.98 5.95 2.05
C ILE A 67 10.82 6.77 1.08
N GLN A 68 10.19 7.59 0.23
CA GLN A 68 10.83 8.49 -0.74
C GLN A 68 11.99 7.80 -1.47
N PHE A 69 11.67 6.74 -2.22
CA PHE A 69 12.70 5.95 -2.90
C PHE A 69 13.26 6.63 -4.15
#